data_AF-A0A936TL76-F1
#
_entry.id   AF-A0A936TL76-F1
#
_cell.length_a   1.000
_cell.length_b   1.000
_cell.length_c   1.000
_cell.angle_alpha   90.00
_cell.angle_beta   90.00
_cell.angle_gamma   90.00
#
_symmetry.space_group_name_H-M   'P 1'
#
loop_
_entity.id
_entity.type
_entity.pdbx_description
1 polymer ?
#
loop_
_entity_poly.entity_id
_entity_poly.type
_entity_poly.pdbx_seq_one_letter_code
_entity_poly.pdbx_strand_id
1 'polypeptide(L)'
;MEEKEITQTTEIEIEWNQESAELAYSVIARYVEHTQVSGIIIALLASALGEERVKSIANSEYWQSYMASKRSITDAKDDVTKLTRLIEQLRNNGA
;
A
#
# COMPACT_ATOMS: atom_id res chain seq x y z
N MET A 1 8.19 -30.53 32.51
CA MET A 1 8.69 -30.61 31.12
C MET A 1 8.14 -29.39 30.42
N GLU A 2 8.98 -28.39 30.16
CA GLU A 2 8.60 -27.22 29.35
C GLU A 2 8.59 -27.65 27.88
N GLU A 3 7.42 -27.64 27.26
CA GLU A 3 7.28 -27.68 25.82
C GLU A 3 7.86 -26.38 25.25
N LYS A 4 9.05 -26.47 24.65
CA LYS A 4 9.54 -25.43 23.74
C LYS A 4 8.71 -25.52 22.47
N GLU A 5 7.72 -24.64 22.38
CA GLU A 5 7.03 -24.33 21.14
C GLU A 5 8.06 -23.76 20.16
N ILE A 6 8.50 -24.61 19.22
CA ILE A 6 9.39 -24.20 18.13
C ILE A 6 8.51 -23.42 17.15
N THR A 7 8.41 -22.11 17.34
CA THR A 7 7.93 -21.21 16.29
C THR A 7 8.99 -21.24 15.19
N GLN A 8 8.90 -22.21 14.28
CA GLN A 8 9.66 -22.20 13.03
C GLN A 8 9.09 -21.06 12.19
N THR A 9 9.56 -19.85 12.43
CA THR A 9 9.50 -18.79 11.43
C THR A 9 10.48 -19.21 10.34
N THR A 10 9.98 -19.96 9.35
CA THR A 10 10.75 -20.27 8.15
C THR A 10 11.03 -18.93 7.48
N GLU A 11 12.22 -18.38 7.71
CA GLU A 11 12.75 -17.30 6.90
C GLU A 11 12.91 -17.87 5.49
N ILE A 12 11.90 -17.64 4.66
CA ILE A 12 12.00 -17.91 3.23
C ILE A 12 13.01 -16.90 2.72
N GLU A 13 14.22 -17.37 2.42
CA GLU A 13 15.25 -16.57 1.76
C GLU A 13 14.72 -16.27 0.36
N ILE A 14 14.15 -15.08 0.17
CA ILE A 14 13.58 -14.67 -1.11
C ILE A 14 14.73 -14.43 -2.07
N GLU A 15 14.90 -15.33 -3.04
CA GLU A 15 15.80 -15.09 -4.17
C GLU A 15 15.24 -13.92 -5.00
N TRP A 16 15.99 -12.82 -5.04
CA TRP A 16 15.63 -11.63 -5.80
C TRP A 16 15.95 -11.84 -7.29
N ASN A 17 14.98 -12.36 -8.03
CA ASN A 17 15.02 -12.58 -9.46
C ASN A 17 13.85 -11.84 -10.14
N GLN A 18 13.72 -11.96 -11.46
CA GLN A 18 12.68 -11.24 -12.19
C GLN A 18 11.26 -11.61 -11.72
N GLU A 19 11.00 -12.90 -11.46
CA GLU A 19 9.69 -13.38 -11.02
C GLU A 19 9.31 -12.84 -9.64
N SER A 20 10.25 -12.84 -8.68
CA SER A 20 10.00 -12.29 -7.35
C SER A 20 9.84 -10.76 -7.37
N ALA A 21 10.54 -10.06 -8.27
CA ALA A 21 10.35 -8.61 -8.48
C ALA A 21 8.98 -8.28 -9.11
N GLU A 22 8.53 -9.05 -10.10
CA GLU A 22 7.20 -8.91 -10.72
C GLU A 22 6.07 -9.22 -9.73
N LEU A 23 6.23 -10.27 -8.91
CA LEU A 23 5.28 -10.60 -7.86
C LEU A 23 5.19 -9.47 -6.82
N ALA A 24 6.33 -8.99 -6.32
CA ALA A 24 6.37 -7.88 -5.37
C ALA A 24 5.69 -6.63 -5.94
N TYR A 25 5.96 -6.28 -7.21
CA TYR A 25 5.28 -5.20 -7.91
C TYR A 25 3.75 -5.39 -7.93
N SER A 26 3.27 -6.58 -8.32
CA SER A 26 1.82 -6.85 -8.43
C SER A 26 1.09 -6.72 -7.09
N VAL A 27 1.73 -7.17 -6.00
CA VAL A 27 1.20 -7.09 -4.64
C VAL A 27 1.12 -5.62 -4.22
N ILE A 28 2.21 -4.87 -4.38
CA ILE A 28 2.25 -3.45 -4.00
C ILE A 28 1.24 -2.64 -4.82
N ALA A 29 1.17 -2.83 -6.14
CA ALA A 29 0.23 -2.14 -7.02
C ALA A 29 -1.23 -2.35 -6.58
N ARG A 30 -1.61 -3.59 -6.26
CA ARG A 30 -2.97 -3.92 -5.79
C ARG A 30 -3.31 -3.23 -4.47
N TYR A 31 -2.37 -3.16 -3.52
CA TYR A 31 -2.60 -2.47 -2.25
C TYR A 31 -2.70 -0.94 -2.41
N VAL A 32 -1.91 -0.36 -3.30
CA VAL A 32 -2.00 1.07 -3.64
C VAL A 32 -3.37 1.40 -4.25
N GLU A 33 -3.87 0.58 -5.19
CA GLU A 33 -5.21 0.75 -5.76
C GLU A 33 -6.33 0.63 -4.71
N HIS A 34 -6.29 -0.40 -3.86
CA HIS A 34 -7.32 -0.63 -2.86
C HIS A 34 -7.50 0.57 -1.90
N THR A 35 -6.41 1.27 -1.59
CA THR A 35 -6.47 2.41 -0.66
C THR A 35 -7.12 3.67 -1.27
N GLN A 36 -7.24 3.75 -2.60
CA GLN A 36 -7.95 4.84 -3.27
C GLN A 36 -9.47 4.73 -3.09
N VAL A 37 -10.00 3.52 -3.05
CA VAL A 37 -11.44 3.25 -2.86
C VAL A 37 -11.93 3.80 -1.52
N SER A 38 -11.11 3.71 -0.47
CA SER A 38 -11.44 4.24 0.85
C SER A 38 -11.70 5.75 0.84
N GLY A 39 -11.00 6.51 -0.01
CA GLY A 39 -11.21 7.97 -0.12
C GLY A 39 -12.54 8.35 -0.76
N ILE A 40 -13.03 7.54 -1.70
CA ILE A 40 -14.33 7.74 -2.34
C ILE A 40 -15.45 7.50 -1.31
N ILE A 41 -15.34 6.42 -0.54
CA ILE A 41 -16.30 6.09 0.52
C ILE A 41 -16.35 7.20 1.58
N ILE A 42 -15.19 7.69 1.99
CA ILE A 42 -15.09 8.80 2.94
C ILE A 42 -15.77 10.08 2.41
N ALA A 43 -15.55 10.42 1.14
CA ALA A 43 -16.20 11.57 0.51
C ALA A 43 -17.73 11.42 0.44
N LEU A 44 -18.21 10.21 0.11
CA LEU A 44 -19.65 9.89 0.11
C LEU A 44 -20.25 10.01 1.51
N LEU A 45 -19.60 9.46 2.54
CA LEU A 45 -20.06 9.57 3.92
C LEU A 45 -20.06 11.02 4.40
N ALA A 46 -19.01 11.80 4.09
CA ALA A 46 -18.94 13.22 4.40
C ALA A 46 -20.08 14.00 3.74
N SER A 47 -20.42 13.69 2.49
CA SER A 47 -21.54 14.31 1.77
C SER A 47 -22.91 14.05 2.44
N ALA A 48 -23.06 12.91 3.11
CA ALA A 48 -24.28 12.53 3.82
C ALA A 48 -24.38 13.10 5.24
N LEU A 49 -23.25 13.51 5.86
CA LEU A 49 -23.20 13.89 7.27
C LEU A 49 -23.55 15.36 7.57
N GLY A 50 -23.48 16.24 6.56
CA GLY A 50 -23.69 17.69 6.69
C GLY A 50 -22.46 18.45 7.19
N GLU A 51 -22.36 19.74 6.85
CA GLU A 51 -21.12 20.54 6.99
C GLU A 51 -20.57 20.62 8.43
N GLU A 52 -21.44 20.75 9.43
CA GLU A 52 -21.04 20.89 10.83
C GLU A 52 -20.35 19.62 11.37
N ARG A 53 -20.87 18.44 11.02
CA ARG A 53 -20.27 17.16 11.42
C ARG A 53 -18.98 16.85 10.64
N VAL A 54 -18.89 17.31 9.40
CA VAL A 54 -17.67 17.18 8.59
C VAL A 54 -16.53 17.99 9.21
N LYS A 55 -16.79 19.20 9.74
CA LYS A 55 -15.75 20.01 10.40
C LYS A 55 -15.11 19.31 11.59
N SER A 56 -15.91 18.70 12.46
CA SER A 56 -15.41 17.95 13.62
C SER A 56 -14.56 16.74 13.19
N ILE A 57 -14.97 16.03 12.13
CA ILE A 57 -14.18 14.91 11.58
C ILE A 57 -12.87 15.41 10.97
N ALA A 58 -12.91 16.47 10.16
CA ALA A 58 -11.73 17.02 9.49
C ALA A 58 -10.65 17.53 10.48
N ASN A 59 -11.08 17.97 11.67
CA ASN A 59 -10.19 18.40 12.74
C ASN A 59 -9.67 17.24 13.62
N SER A 60 -10.15 16.01 13.43
CA SER A 60 -9.74 14.86 14.24
C SER A 60 -8.35 14.33 13.86
N GLU A 61 -7.65 13.75 14.82
CA GLU A 61 -6.35 13.08 14.61
C GLU A 61 -6.44 11.92 13.61
N TYR A 62 -7.56 11.19 13.61
CA TYR A 62 -7.82 10.12 12.65
C TYR A 62 -7.86 10.63 11.21
N TRP A 63 -8.48 11.79 10.98
CA TRP A 63 -8.50 12.43 9.66
C TRP A 63 -7.12 12.88 9.20
N GLN A 64 -6.34 13.49 10.10
CA GLN A 64 -4.97 13.90 9.78
C GLN A 64 -4.08 12.69 9.46
N SER A 65 -4.24 11.60 10.20
CA SER A 65 -3.54 10.32 9.96
C SER A 65 -3.93 9.72 8.60
N TYR A 66 -5.23 9.74 8.26
CA TYR A 66 -5.72 9.31 6.95
C TYR A 66 -5.15 10.17 5.81
N MET A 67 -5.13 11.50 5.97
CA MET A 67 -4.55 12.42 4.97
C MET A 67 -3.04 12.21 4.81
N ALA A 68 -2.31 11.97 5.90
CA ALA A 68 -0.88 11.64 5.85
C ALA A 68 -0.62 10.31 5.12
N SER A 69 -1.39 9.27 5.45
CA SER A 69 -1.35 7.98 4.75
C SER A 69 -1.66 8.13 3.25
N LYS A 70 -2.67 8.93 2.89
CA LYS A 70 -3.02 9.21 1.49
C LYS A 70 -1.87 9.86 0.72
N ARG A 71 -1.13 10.79 1.33
CA ARG A 71 0.06 11.41 0.72
C ARG A 71 1.16 10.37 0.51
N SER A 72 1.49 9.61 1.55
CA SER A 72 2.50 8.54 1.47
C SER A 72 2.19 7.50 0.40
N ILE A 73 0.92 7.16 0.18
CA ILE A 73 0.50 6.21 -0.87
C ILE A 73 0.61 6.83 -2.26
N THR A 74 0.36 8.14 -2.38
CA THR A 74 0.57 8.86 -3.64
C THR A 74 2.05 8.84 -4.02
N ASP A 75 2.94 9.09 -3.06
CA ASP A 75 4.39 9.03 -3.27
C ASP A 75 4.84 7.60 -3.62
N ALA A 76 4.30 6.59 -2.91
CA ALA A 76 4.60 5.19 -3.19
C ALA A 76 4.18 4.76 -4.60
N LYS A 77 3.13 5.36 -5.18
CA LYS A 77 2.69 5.07 -6.55
C LYS A 77 3.74 5.49 -7.59
N ASP A 78 4.42 6.60 -7.37
CA ASP A 78 5.50 7.04 -8.26
C ASP A 78 6.69 6.09 -8.17
N ASP A 79 7.02 5.62 -6.97
CA ASP A 79 8.09 4.64 -6.75
C ASP A 79 7.77 3.27 -7.34
N VAL A 80 6.51 2.83 -7.23
CA VAL A 80 5.98 1.63 -7.89
C VAL A 80 6.11 1.76 -9.40
N THR A 81 5.79 2.92 -9.98
CA THR A 81 5.95 3.18 -11.42
C THR A 81 7.41 3.13 -11.87
N LYS A 82 8.33 3.69 -11.06
CA LYS A 82 9.77 3.60 -11.32
C LYS A 82 10.25 2.15 -11.27
N LEU A 83 9.79 1.38 -10.28
CA LEU A 83 10.10 -0.04 -10.14
C LEU A 83 9.60 -0.84 -11.35
N THR A 84 8.38 -0.58 -11.85
CA THR A 84 7.88 -1.20 -13.09
C THR A 84 8.84 -0.99 -14.25
N ARG A 85 9.30 0.25 -14.45
CA ARG A 85 10.23 0.57 -15.55
C ARG A 85 11.56 -0.16 -15.42
N LEU A 86 12.08 -0.31 -14.21
CA LEU A 86 13.31 -1.06 -13.96
C LEU A 86 13.14 -2.55 -14.28
N ILE A 87 12.00 -3.14 -13.88
CA ILE A 87 11.66 -4.54 -14.20
C ILE A 87 11.53 -4.72 -15.73
N GLU A 88 10.86 -3.79 -16.42
CA GLU A 88 10.75 -3.83 -17.89
C GLU A 88 12.10 -3.71 -18.60
N GLN A 89 13.00 -2.86 -18.09
CA GLN A 89 14.36 -2.73 -18.61
C GLN A 89 15.17 -4.01 -18.40
N LEU A 90 15.07 -4.63 -17.22
CA LEU A 90 15.72 -5.92 -16.95
C LEU A 90 15.23 -7.01 -17.89
N ARG A 91 13.91 -7.10 -18.11
CA ARG A 91 13.31 -8.04 -19.07
C ARG A 91 13.85 -7.86 -20.49
N ASN A 92 13.98 -6.61 -20.93
CA ASN A 92 14.45 -6.29 -22.29
C ASN A 92 15.97 -6.47 -22.46
N ASN A 93 16.75 -6.38 -21.38
CA ASN A 93 18.21 -6.57 -21.39
C ASN A 93 18.62 -8.04 -21.16
N GLY A 94 17.72 -8.86 -20.63
CA GLY A 94 17.92 -10.30 -20.43
C GLY A 94 17.42 -11.19 -21.58
N ALA A 95 16.90 -10.61 -22.66
CA ALA A 95 16.47 -11.26 -23.89
C ALA A 95 17.50 -11.05 -25.02
#